data_AF-G5HTL6-F1
#
_entry.id   AF-G5HTL6-F1
#
_cell.length_a   1.000
_cell.length_b   1.000
_cell.length_c   1.000
_cell.angle_alpha   90.00
_cell.angle_beta   90.00
_cell.angle_gamma   90.00
#
_symmetry.space_group_name_H-M   'P 1'
#
loop_
_entity.id
_entity.type
_entity.pdbx_description
1 polymer ?
#
loop_
_entity_poly.entity_id
_entity_poly.type
_entity_poly.pdbx_seq_one_letter_code
_entity_poly.pdbx_strand_id
1 'polypeptide(L)'
;MEESDFYTLENTDRVGIFLICIKNKQGELSGDIVNFYLKEPVAFTGILDLGLKIDTLCAKFQRPMATTEPRFLTAYMKRAYEKRELDKEHIPLKYCTKIQNMDRFMALGISTSETLVIEIHQRQFSSMQGRIKGKCSEGNYISFRSALELMRMLREYEYARNAQAGKRKRGRTAGK
;
A
#
# COMPACT_ATOMS: atom_id res chain seq x y z
N MET A 1 13.85 -7.28 2.93
CA MET A 1 12.78 -8.10 3.49
C MET A 1 13.19 -9.52 3.24
N GLU A 2 13.27 -10.33 4.29
CA GLU A 2 13.76 -11.70 4.20
C GLU A 2 12.61 -12.67 3.92
N GLU A 3 12.92 -13.86 3.41
CA GLU A 3 11.94 -14.89 3.05
C GLU A 3 11.07 -15.30 4.25
N SER A 4 11.65 -15.29 5.46
CA SER A 4 10.98 -15.51 6.75
C SER A 4 9.89 -14.48 7.09
N ASP A 5 10.06 -13.22 6.65
CA ASP A 5 9.03 -12.19 6.81
C ASP A 5 7.77 -12.53 6.00
N PHE A 6 7.90 -13.19 4.85
CA PHE A 6 6.76 -13.61 4.04
C PHE A 6 5.98 -14.77 4.67
N TYR A 7 6.66 -15.73 5.30
CA TYR A 7 6.02 -16.86 6.00
C TYR A 7 5.28 -16.44 7.28
N THR A 8 5.73 -15.40 7.98
CA THR A 8 4.98 -14.89 9.16
C THR A 8 3.66 -14.18 8.78
N LEU A 9 3.56 -13.63 7.56
CA LEU A 9 2.31 -13.13 6.97
C LEU A 9 1.28 -14.23 6.68
N GLU A 10 1.65 -15.52 6.82
CA GLU A 10 0.81 -16.65 6.48
C GLU A 10 -0.29 -16.93 7.54
N ASN A 11 -0.11 -16.55 8.80
CA ASN A 11 -1.01 -16.98 9.89
C ASN A 11 -2.02 -15.92 10.40
N THR A 12 -2.03 -14.72 9.82
CA THR A 12 -2.90 -13.59 10.23
C THR A 12 -3.99 -13.36 9.20
N ASP A 13 -5.13 -12.74 9.54
CA ASP A 13 -6.18 -12.36 8.57
C ASP A 13 -5.59 -11.48 7.46
N ARG A 14 -5.18 -12.09 6.33
CA ARG A 14 -4.23 -11.51 5.35
C ARG A 14 -4.85 -10.42 4.48
N VAL A 15 -6.16 -10.23 4.61
CA VAL A 15 -6.94 -9.34 3.75
C VAL A 15 -6.53 -7.89 3.96
N GLY A 16 -6.17 -7.52 5.19
CA GLY A 16 -5.70 -6.18 5.54
C GLY A 16 -4.23 -5.91 5.25
N ILE A 17 -3.47 -6.88 4.71
CA ILE A 17 -2.03 -6.72 4.48
C ILE A 17 -1.75 -6.39 3.01
N PHE A 18 -1.03 -5.30 2.79
CA PHE A 18 -0.69 -4.78 1.47
C PHE A 18 0.83 -4.63 1.35
N LEU A 19 1.39 -5.21 0.29
CA LEU A 19 2.77 -4.97 -0.10
C LEU A 19 2.80 -3.85 -1.13
N ILE A 20 3.55 -2.79 -0.81
CA ILE A 20 3.71 -1.63 -1.65
C ILE A 20 5.07 -1.72 -2.33
N CYS A 21 5.02 -2.01 -3.62
CA CYS A 21 6.16 -2.21 -4.50
C CYS A 21 6.53 -0.89 -5.18
N ILE A 22 7.56 -0.22 -4.68
CA ILE A 22 7.96 1.11 -5.17
C ILE A 22 8.88 0.95 -6.38
N LYS A 23 8.44 1.51 -7.52
CA LYS A 23 9.16 1.41 -8.80
C LYS A 23 10.22 2.50 -8.95
N ASN A 24 9.92 3.70 -8.49
CA ASN A 24 10.82 4.84 -8.65
C ASN A 24 11.86 4.95 -7.51
N LYS A 25 13.02 5.52 -7.83
CA LYS A 25 14.08 5.80 -6.85
C LYS A 25 14.03 7.24 -6.30
N GLN A 26 13.37 8.15 -7.01
CA GLN A 26 13.26 9.58 -6.70
C GLN A 26 11.92 10.13 -7.18
N GLY A 27 11.45 11.21 -6.56
CA GLY A 27 10.23 11.92 -6.91
C GLY A 27 9.02 11.47 -6.09
N GLU A 28 7.83 11.67 -6.64
CA GLU A 28 6.56 11.26 -6.05
C GLU A 28 6.44 9.73 -5.96
N LEU A 29 6.00 9.18 -4.84
CA LEU A 29 5.85 7.74 -4.64
C LEU A 29 4.94 7.11 -5.70
N SER A 30 5.49 6.19 -6.49
CA SER A 30 4.73 5.45 -7.50
C SER A 30 5.18 3.99 -7.56
N GLY A 31 4.23 3.12 -7.88
CA GLY A 31 4.46 1.70 -7.76
C GLY A 31 3.20 0.87 -7.93
N ASP A 32 3.23 -0.34 -7.39
CA ASP A 32 2.07 -1.22 -7.35
C ASP A 32 1.72 -1.65 -5.93
N ILE A 33 0.43 -1.85 -5.69
CA ILE A 33 -0.13 -2.46 -4.48
C ILE A 33 -0.36 -3.94 -4.80
N VAL A 34 0.20 -4.82 -3.98
CA VAL A 34 0.03 -6.26 -4.07
C VAL A 34 -0.63 -6.77 -2.79
N ASN A 35 -1.56 -7.70 -2.93
CA ASN A 35 -2.24 -8.38 -1.83
C ASN A 35 -2.49 -9.84 -2.26
N PHE A 36 -2.47 -10.78 -1.31
CA PHE A 36 -2.59 -12.22 -1.60
C PHE A 36 -3.91 -12.63 -2.27
N TYR A 37 -4.92 -11.78 -2.18
CA TYR A 37 -6.24 -11.98 -2.78
C TYR A 37 -6.42 -11.23 -4.12
N LEU A 38 -5.40 -10.49 -4.57
CA LEU A 38 -5.41 -9.82 -5.87
C LEU A 38 -4.80 -10.73 -6.95
N LYS A 39 -5.50 -10.84 -8.08
CA LYS A 39 -4.91 -11.47 -9.28
C LYS A 39 -3.83 -10.63 -9.92
N GLU A 40 -4.01 -9.32 -9.89
CA GLU A 40 -3.18 -8.34 -10.59
C GLU A 40 -2.82 -7.21 -9.62
N PRO A 41 -1.57 -6.75 -9.62
CA PRO A 41 -1.17 -5.59 -8.83
C PRO A 41 -1.95 -4.34 -9.24
N VAL A 42 -2.28 -3.49 -8.27
CA VAL A 42 -2.96 -2.21 -8.51
C VAL A 42 -1.91 -1.09 -8.54
N ALA A 43 -1.67 -0.50 -9.70
CA ALA A 43 -0.74 0.62 -9.82
C ALA A 43 -1.23 1.84 -8.99
N PHE A 44 -0.32 2.63 -8.45
CA PHE A 44 -0.62 3.89 -7.75
C PHE A 44 0.39 4.99 -8.08
N THR A 45 -0.06 6.24 -7.98
CA THR A 45 0.76 7.45 -8.15
C THR A 45 0.44 8.48 -7.07
N GLY A 46 1.40 8.74 -6.19
CA GLY A 46 1.27 9.65 -5.07
C GLY A 46 0.67 9.03 -3.81
N ILE A 47 0.87 9.72 -2.69
CA ILE A 47 0.44 9.26 -1.36
C ILE A 47 -1.09 9.22 -1.23
N LEU A 48 -1.78 10.19 -1.82
CA LEU A 48 -3.24 10.27 -1.76
C LEU A 48 -3.90 9.12 -2.52
N ASP A 49 -3.44 8.86 -3.75
CA ASP A 49 -3.94 7.76 -4.58
C ASP A 49 -3.68 6.40 -3.90
N LEU A 50 -2.48 6.21 -3.32
CA LEU A 50 -2.17 5.02 -2.54
C LEU A 50 -3.17 4.80 -1.39
N GLY A 51 -3.42 5.83 -0.58
CA GLY A 51 -4.35 5.77 0.54
C GLY A 51 -5.78 5.43 0.11
N LEU A 52 -6.27 6.07 -0.95
CA LEU A 52 -7.62 5.82 -1.49
C LEU A 52 -7.77 4.42 -2.08
N LYS A 53 -6.74 3.90 -2.76
CA LYS A 53 -6.75 2.55 -3.32
C LYS A 53 -6.72 1.49 -2.23
N ILE A 54 -5.93 1.68 -1.17
CA ILE A 54 -5.96 0.77 0.00
C ILE A 54 -7.36 0.76 0.64
N ASP A 55 -7.96 1.93 0.84
CA ASP A 55 -9.30 2.03 1.43
C ASP A 55 -10.37 1.33 0.56
N THR A 56 -10.29 1.52 -0.76
CA THR A 56 -11.16 0.87 -1.75
C THR A 56 -10.96 -0.65 -1.77
N LEU A 57 -9.72 -1.12 -1.70
CA LEU A 57 -9.42 -2.56 -1.61
C LEU A 57 -10.00 -3.16 -0.34
N CYS A 58 -9.82 -2.52 0.82
CA CYS A 58 -10.44 -2.95 2.08
C CYS A 58 -11.97 -2.99 1.99
N ALA A 59 -12.60 -2.00 1.34
CA ALA A 59 -14.05 -1.98 1.11
C ALA A 59 -14.51 -3.15 0.22
N LYS A 60 -13.77 -3.44 -0.87
CA LYS A 60 -14.04 -4.58 -1.77
C LYS A 60 -13.87 -5.91 -1.07
N PHE A 61 -12.84 -6.06 -0.25
CA PHE A 61 -12.63 -7.28 0.51
C PHE A 61 -13.56 -7.42 1.71
N GLN A 62 -14.35 -6.37 2.02
CA GLN A 62 -15.20 -6.28 3.20
C GLN A 62 -14.45 -6.45 4.52
N ARG A 63 -13.11 -6.32 4.51
CA ARG A 63 -12.23 -6.47 5.67
C ARG A 63 -10.97 -5.58 5.57
N PRO A 64 -10.55 -4.96 6.67
CA PRO A 64 -11.34 -4.76 7.90
C PRO A 64 -12.62 -3.99 7.58
N MET A 65 -13.74 -4.39 8.19
CA MET A 65 -15.04 -3.80 7.90
C MET A 65 -15.04 -2.33 8.34
N ALA A 66 -15.51 -1.44 7.47
CA ALA A 66 -15.71 -0.04 7.83
C ALA A 66 -16.89 0.07 8.80
N THR A 67 -16.73 0.81 9.90
CA THR A 67 -17.84 1.07 10.83
C THR A 67 -18.73 2.23 10.41
N THR A 68 -18.35 2.95 9.34
CA THR A 68 -19.08 4.11 8.82
C THR A 68 -19.06 4.12 7.29
N GLU A 69 -20.12 4.65 6.68
CA GLU A 69 -20.19 4.83 5.23
C GLU A 69 -19.34 6.03 4.75
N PRO A 70 -18.78 5.98 3.52
CA PRO A 70 -18.09 7.12 2.92
C PRO A 70 -19.02 8.32 2.71
N ARG A 71 -18.51 9.52 2.97
CA ARG A 71 -19.23 10.79 2.75
C ARG A 71 -18.78 11.44 1.44
N PHE A 72 -19.73 12.05 0.75
CA PHE A 72 -19.49 12.75 -0.51
C PHE A 72 -20.10 14.15 -0.46
N LEU A 73 -19.46 15.12 -1.11
CA LEU A 73 -19.97 16.49 -1.17
C LEU A 73 -21.26 16.59 -2.01
N THR A 74 -21.44 15.71 -2.99
CA THR A 74 -22.63 15.67 -3.84
C THR A 74 -23.07 14.23 -4.13
N ALA A 75 -24.35 14.05 -4.45
CA ALA A 75 -24.88 12.76 -4.89
C ALA A 75 -24.25 12.26 -6.19
N TYR A 76 -23.84 13.19 -7.08
CA TYR A 76 -23.11 12.85 -8.30
C TYR A 76 -21.77 12.18 -7.98
N MET A 77 -21.02 12.71 -7.02
CA MET A 77 -19.74 12.13 -6.60
C MET A 77 -19.90 10.73 -5.99
N LYS A 78 -20.96 10.52 -5.19
CA LYS A 78 -21.31 9.18 -4.67
C LYS A 78 -21.54 8.19 -5.81
N ARG A 79 -22.41 8.52 -6.77
CA ARG A 79 -22.70 7.66 -7.93
C ARG A 79 -21.47 7.38 -8.78
N ALA A 80 -20.62 8.39 -9.00
CA ALA A 80 -19.38 8.24 -9.74
C ALA A 80 -18.36 7.35 -9.01
N TYR A 81 -18.30 7.43 -7.68
CA TYR A 81 -17.50 6.51 -6.86
C TYR A 81 -18.04 5.08 -6.95
N GLU A 82 -19.34 4.87 -6.75
CA GLU A 82 -19.97 3.55 -6.82
C GLU A 82 -19.73 2.89 -8.18
N LYS A 83 -19.88 3.65 -9.28
CA LYS A 83 -19.66 3.16 -10.65
C LYS A 83 -18.19 2.85 -10.98
N ARG A 84 -17.24 3.62 -10.45
CA ARG A 84 -15.81 3.42 -10.77
C ARG A 84 -15.14 2.42 -9.83
N GLU A 85 -15.41 2.59 -8.54
CA GLU A 85 -14.69 1.94 -7.48
C GLU A 85 -15.44 0.72 -6.95
N LEU A 86 -16.77 0.65 -6.98
CA LEU A 86 -17.53 -0.51 -6.47
C LEU A 86 -18.11 -1.41 -7.56
N ASP A 87 -18.08 -0.98 -8.82
CA ASP A 87 -18.52 -1.81 -9.93
C ASP A 87 -17.54 -2.96 -10.18
N LYS A 88 -18.08 -4.17 -10.32
CA LYS A 88 -17.36 -5.45 -10.15
C LYS A 88 -16.40 -5.76 -11.30
N GLU A 89 -16.46 -5.01 -12.40
CA GLU A 89 -15.82 -5.39 -13.67
C GLU A 89 -14.38 -4.87 -13.85
N HIS A 90 -13.96 -3.80 -13.17
CA HIS A 90 -12.69 -3.12 -13.47
C HIS A 90 -11.45 -3.58 -12.67
N ILE A 91 -11.63 -4.42 -11.65
CA ILE A 91 -10.52 -5.16 -11.03
C ILE A 91 -10.94 -6.62 -11.03
N PRO A 92 -10.16 -7.54 -11.60
CA PRO A 92 -10.50 -8.95 -11.60
C PRO A 92 -10.39 -9.54 -10.20
N LEU A 93 -11.35 -9.26 -9.33
CA LEU A 93 -11.63 -10.02 -8.11
C LEU A 93 -12.14 -11.40 -8.53
N LYS A 94 -11.24 -12.32 -8.92
CA LYS A 94 -11.47 -13.71 -8.52
C LYS A 94 -10.89 -13.79 -7.13
N TYR A 95 -11.78 -13.68 -6.16
CA TYR A 95 -11.57 -14.24 -4.85
C TYR A 95 -11.05 -15.66 -5.03
N CYS A 96 -9.81 -15.92 -4.62
CA CYS A 96 -9.35 -17.28 -4.44
C CYS A 96 -9.37 -17.59 -2.96
N THR A 97 -10.09 -18.65 -2.61
CA THR A 97 -10.15 -19.26 -1.28
C THR A 97 -8.80 -19.84 -0.84
N LYS A 98 -7.81 -19.85 -1.72
CA LYS A 98 -6.42 -20.25 -1.46
C LYS A 98 -5.50 -19.07 -1.72
N ILE A 99 -4.52 -18.90 -0.85
CA ILE A 99 -3.40 -17.97 -0.97
C ILE A 99 -2.85 -18.09 -2.39
N GLN A 100 -2.89 -17.02 -3.16
CA GLN A 100 -2.24 -17.02 -4.45
C GLN A 100 -0.93 -16.24 -4.36
N ASN A 101 0.00 -16.61 -5.23
CA ASN A 101 1.08 -15.74 -5.70
C ASN A 101 2.27 -15.47 -4.76
N MET A 102 2.66 -16.36 -3.83
CA MET A 102 3.94 -16.21 -3.12
C MET A 102 5.13 -16.02 -4.08
N ASP A 103 5.22 -16.84 -5.14
CA ASP A 103 6.29 -16.73 -6.15
C ASP A 103 6.28 -15.39 -6.90
N ARG A 104 5.08 -14.85 -7.16
CA ARG A 104 4.91 -13.56 -7.86
C ARG A 104 5.18 -12.37 -6.92
N PHE A 105 4.86 -12.49 -5.64
CA PHE A 105 5.25 -11.55 -4.59
C PHE A 105 6.78 -11.47 -4.48
N MET A 106 7.44 -12.63 -4.45
CA MET A 106 8.91 -12.72 -4.43
C MET A 106 9.52 -12.12 -5.70
N ALA A 107 9.00 -12.46 -6.88
CA ALA A 107 9.49 -11.90 -8.15
C ALA A 107 9.30 -10.37 -8.24
N LEU A 108 8.15 -9.84 -7.79
CA LEU A 108 7.89 -8.40 -7.76
C LEU A 108 8.81 -7.69 -6.76
N GLY A 109 8.99 -8.25 -5.56
CA GLY A 109 9.91 -7.74 -4.55
C GLY A 109 11.34 -7.62 -5.06
N ILE A 110 11.83 -8.62 -5.82
CA ILE A 110 13.16 -8.63 -6.42
C ILE A 110 13.32 -7.54 -7.50
N SER A 111 12.27 -7.25 -8.26
CA SER A 111 12.30 -6.25 -9.34
C SER A 111 12.11 -4.79 -8.88
N THR A 112 11.64 -4.59 -7.64
CA THR A 112 11.31 -3.26 -7.13
C THR A 112 12.50 -2.54 -6.52
N SER A 113 12.49 -1.21 -6.58
CA SER A 113 13.55 -0.42 -5.96
C SER A 113 13.51 -0.55 -4.44
N GLU A 114 12.31 -0.48 -3.87
CA GLU A 114 12.05 -0.59 -2.44
C GLU A 114 10.65 -1.19 -2.19
N THR A 115 10.46 -1.79 -1.02
CA THR A 115 9.18 -2.40 -0.64
C THR A 115 8.76 -1.94 0.75
N LEU A 116 7.47 -1.61 0.91
CA LEU A 116 6.84 -1.33 2.20
C LEU A 116 5.73 -2.36 2.44
N VAL A 117 5.49 -2.72 3.69
CA VAL A 117 4.34 -3.52 4.13
C VAL A 117 3.42 -2.61 4.93
N ILE A 118 2.18 -2.45 4.49
CA ILE A 118 1.14 -1.73 5.22
C ILE A 118 0.08 -2.74 5.64
N GLU A 119 -0.19 -2.82 6.93
CA GLU A 119 -1.23 -3.68 7.49
C GLU A 119 -2.31 -2.83 8.13
N ILE A 120 -3.55 -3.00 7.66
CA ILE A 120 -4.73 -2.34 8.20
C ILE A 120 -5.38 -3.27 9.21
N HIS A 121 -5.49 -2.81 10.46
CA HIS A 121 -6.11 -3.55 11.55
C HIS A 121 -7.57 -3.16 11.75
N GLN A 122 -7.88 -1.87 11.64
CA GLN A 122 -9.22 -1.35 11.95
C GLN A 122 -9.61 -0.24 10.98
N ARG A 123 -10.92 -0.19 10.65
CA ARG A 123 -11.54 0.88 9.86
C ARG A 123 -12.69 1.50 10.65
N GLN A 124 -12.34 2.34 11.61
CA GLN A 124 -13.30 3.01 12.50
C GLN A 124 -13.34 4.52 12.26
N PHE A 125 -14.49 5.13 12.54
CA PHE A 125 -14.69 6.59 12.50
C PHE A 125 -14.27 7.23 11.16
N SER A 126 -14.53 6.56 10.04
CA SER A 126 -14.12 7.00 8.70
C SER A 126 -12.61 7.16 8.52
N SER A 127 -11.81 6.36 9.24
CA SER A 127 -10.35 6.36 9.19
C SER A 127 -9.80 4.92 9.19
N MET A 128 -8.50 4.78 8.88
CA MET A 128 -7.78 3.50 8.90
C MET A 128 -6.71 3.51 9.97
N GLN A 129 -6.59 2.42 10.71
CA GLN A 129 -5.56 2.19 11.72
C GLN A 129 -4.80 0.92 11.42
N GLY A 130 -3.52 0.89 11.79
CA GLY A 130 -2.68 -0.23 11.42
C GLY A 130 -1.21 -0.01 11.72
N ARG A 131 -0.36 -0.67 10.94
CA ARG A 131 1.10 -0.56 11.07
C ARG A 131 1.79 -0.61 9.72
N ILE A 132 2.97 -0.01 9.64
CA ILE A 132 3.82 0.02 8.46
C ILE A 132 5.21 -0.51 8.81
N LYS A 133 5.79 -1.30 7.91
CA LYS A 133 7.17 -1.80 7.98
C LYS A 133 7.86 -1.48 6.65
N GLY A 134 9.11 -1.05 6.71
CA GLY A 134 9.87 -0.70 5.52
C GLY A 134 11.36 -0.68 5.79
N LYS A 135 12.13 -0.32 4.76
CA LYS A 135 13.59 -0.17 4.90
C LYS A 135 14.00 0.94 5.87
N CYS A 136 13.19 2.00 5.98
CA CYS A 136 13.44 3.11 6.90
C CYS A 136 13.18 2.78 8.37
N SER A 137 12.44 1.71 8.66
CA SER A 137 12.11 1.31 10.04
C SER A 137 13.02 0.19 10.55
N GLU A 138 14.13 -0.10 9.86
CA GLU A 138 15.05 -1.21 10.17
C GLU A 138 14.32 -2.56 10.29
N GLY A 139 13.21 -2.73 9.57
CA GLY A 139 12.38 -3.93 9.63
C GLY A 139 11.41 -3.99 10.81
N ASN A 140 11.36 -2.99 11.68
CA ASN A 140 10.36 -2.88 12.74
C ASN A 140 9.02 -2.38 12.21
N TYR A 141 7.93 -2.85 12.81
CA TYR A 141 6.60 -2.31 12.56
C TYR A 141 6.37 -1.04 13.39
N ILE A 142 5.90 0.02 12.73
CA ILE A 142 5.50 1.26 13.38
C ILE A 142 3.99 1.43 13.20
N SER A 143 3.26 1.59 14.29
CA SER A 143 1.81 1.75 14.28
C SER A 143 1.40 3.17 13.87
N PHE A 144 0.27 3.29 13.17
CA PHE A 144 -0.43 4.53 12.89
C PHE A 144 -1.89 4.42 13.35
N ARG A 145 -2.45 5.54 13.84
CA ARG A 145 -3.79 5.64 14.44
C ARG A 145 -4.81 6.29 13.52
N SER A 146 -4.38 6.75 12.34
CA SER A 146 -5.28 7.31 11.33
C SER A 146 -4.66 7.28 9.93
N ALA A 147 -5.53 7.42 8.92
CA ALA A 147 -5.09 7.57 7.53
C ALA A 147 -4.19 8.81 7.33
N LEU A 148 -4.46 9.92 8.02
CA LEU A 148 -3.63 11.12 7.95
C LEU A 148 -2.24 10.90 8.57
N GLU A 149 -2.15 10.14 9.67
CA GLU A 149 -0.87 9.79 10.27
C GLU A 149 -0.05 8.91 9.32
N LEU A 150 -0.68 7.93 8.67
CA LEU A 150 -0.05 7.14 7.61
C LEU A 150 0.45 8.02 6.45
N MET A 151 -0.39 8.93 5.93
CA MET A 151 -0.01 9.84 4.85
C MET A 151 1.18 10.74 5.24
N ARG A 152 1.21 11.23 6.48
CA ARG A 152 2.35 12.00 7.01
C ARG A 152 3.61 11.14 7.04
N MET A 153 3.54 9.91 7.56
CA MET A 153 4.69 8.99 7.59
C MET A 153 5.23 8.70 6.19
N LEU A 154 4.34 8.46 5.22
CA LEU A 154 4.71 8.23 3.82
C LEU A 154 5.36 9.47 3.18
N ARG A 155 4.89 10.67 3.55
CA ARG A 155 5.47 11.95 3.08
C ARG A 155 6.89 12.13 3.60
N GLU A 156 7.12 11.92 4.90
CA GLU A 156 8.47 11.98 5.48
C GLU A 156 9.40 10.93 4.86
N TYR A 157 8.88 9.72 4.60
CA TYR A 157 9.62 8.69 3.90
C TYR A 157 10.02 9.12 2.49
N GLU A 158 9.11 9.71 1.72
CA GLU A 158 9.41 10.23 0.38
C GLU A 158 10.51 11.30 0.41
N TYR A 159 10.43 12.24 1.36
CA TYR A 159 11.46 13.27 1.54
C TYR A 159 12.82 12.66 1.88
N ALA A 160 12.88 11.74 2.83
CA ALA A 160 14.12 11.08 3.23
C ALA A 160 14.75 10.31 2.06
N ARG A 161 13.94 9.57 1.29
CA ARG A 161 14.35 8.84 0.09
C ARG A 161 14.95 9.77 -0.96
N ASN A 162 14.28 10.89 -1.24
CA ASN A 162 14.73 11.89 -2.21
C ASN A 162 16.05 12.56 -1.76
N ALA A 163 16.20 12.86 -0.47
CA ALA A 163 17.42 13.44 0.09
C ALA A 163 18.64 12.49 -0.01
N GLN A 164 18.47 11.21 0.33
CA GLN A 164 19.53 10.21 0.23
C GLN A 164 19.99 10.01 -1.22
N ALA A 165 19.06 10.03 -2.16
CA ALA A 165 19.36 9.85 -3.57
C ALA A 165 20.04 11.09 -4.19
N GLY A 166 19.80 12.29 -3.66
CA GLY A 166 20.55 13.51 -4.00
C GLY A 166 22.01 13.48 -3.51
N LYS A 167 22.26 12.98 -2.30
CA LYS A 167 23.63 12.80 -1.76
C LYS A 167 24.46 11.83 -2.59
N ARG A 168 23.85 10.73 -3.06
CA ARG A 168 24.51 9.75 -3.96
C ARG A 168 24.92 10.34 -5.33
N LYS A 169 24.16 11.29 -5.87
CA LYS A 169 24.53 11.99 -7.12
C LYS A 169 25.75 12.91 -6.90
N ARG A 170 25.81 13.64 -5.77
CA ARG A 170 26.92 14.55 -5.45
C ARG A 170 28.24 13.83 -5.13
N GLY A 171 28.19 12.68 -4.47
CA GLY A 171 29.40 11.87 -4.22
C GLY A 171 30.01 11.25 -5.48
N ARG A 172 29.22 11.12 -6.56
CA ARG A 172 29.68 10.57 -7.85
C ARG A 172 30.33 11.61 -8.77
N THR A 173 30.05 12.89 -8.57
CA THR A 173 30.66 14.00 -9.31
C THR A 173 31.92 14.56 -8.64
N ALA A 174 32.15 14.29 -7.35
CA ALA A 174 33.34 14.75 -6.62
C ALA A 174 34.56 13.82 -6.73
N GLY A 175 34.51 12.80 -7.59
CA GLY A 175 35.59 11.81 -7.79
C GLY A 175 36.11 11.75 -9.22
N LYS A 176 36.13 12.88 -9.94
CA LYS A 176 36.77 13.02 -11.25
C LYS A 176 37.79 14.15 -11.20
#